data_AF-A0A3E0PRJ7-F1
#
_entry.id   AF-A0A3E0PRJ7-F1
#
_cell.length_a   1.000
_cell.length_b   1.000
_cell.length_c   1.000
_cell.angle_alpha   90.00
_cell.angle_beta   90.00
_cell.angle_gamma   90.00
#
_symmetry.space_group_name_H-M   'P 1'
#
loop_
_entity.id
_entity.type
_entity.pdbx_description
1 polymer ?
#
loop_
_entity_poly.entity_id
_entity_poly.type
_entity_poly.pdbx_seq_one_letter_code
_entity_poly.pdbx_strand_id
1 'polypeptide(L)' 'MNKRILNQRWESVTDEMAEVLRNKTGVERLAIADSMWRSVRRMLLRRLRREYPAWSEEQCSRETARRMSHGAV' A
#
# COMPACT_ATOMS: atom_id res chain seq x y z
N MET A 1 4.16 7.08 -40.07
CA MET A 1 3.85 6.41 -38.79
C MET A 1 4.47 7.21 -37.66
N ASN A 2 3.70 8.08 -37.01
CA ASN A 2 4.20 9.16 -36.16
C ASN A 2 4.10 8.73 -34.68
N LYS A 3 5.24 8.47 -34.03
CA LYS A 3 5.34 8.09 -32.61
C LYS A 3 5.04 9.31 -31.72
N ARG A 4 3.77 9.67 -31.60
CA ARG A 4 3.28 10.60 -30.58
C ARG A 4 2.39 9.82 -29.62
N ILE A 5 3.02 9.01 -28.77
CA ILE A 5 2.37 8.44 -27.59
C ILE A 5 2.94 9.16 -26.37
N LEU A 6 2.15 10.12 -25.90
CA LEU A 6 1.86 10.42 -24.49
C LEU A 6 3.07 10.60 -23.54
N ASN A 7 3.41 11.86 -23.33
CA ASN A 7 4.02 12.36 -22.09
C ASN A 7 3.01 12.23 -20.93
N GLN A 8 2.73 11.00 -20.49
CA GLN A 8 2.24 10.75 -19.14
C GLN A 8 3.48 10.56 -18.28
N ARG A 9 3.78 11.52 -17.42
CA ARG A 9 4.90 11.46 -16.48
C ARG A 9 4.54 10.43 -15.41
N TRP A 10 4.80 9.15 -15.66
CA TRP A 10 4.61 8.10 -14.67
C TRP A 10 5.64 8.34 -13.56
N GLU A 11 5.18 8.42 -12.31
CA GLU A 11 6.08 8.39 -11.15
C GLU A 11 6.66 6.98 -11.06
N SER A 12 7.72 6.75 -11.84
CA SER A 12 8.48 5.51 -11.83
C SER A 12 9.68 5.66 -10.92
N VAL A 13 10.04 4.58 -10.25
CA VAL A 13 11.33 4.45 -9.58
C VAL A 13 12.41 4.50 -10.66
N THR A 14 13.43 5.35 -10.48
CA THR A 14 14.59 5.40 -11.37
C THR A 14 15.44 4.14 -11.20
N ASP A 15 16.24 3.78 -12.20
CA ASP A 15 17.12 2.60 -12.11
C ASP A 15 18.09 2.69 -10.93
N GLU A 16 18.61 3.89 -10.66
CA GLU A 16 19.46 4.19 -9.50
C GLU A 16 18.72 3.91 -8.17
N MET A 17 17.49 4.40 -8.02
CA MET A 17 16.70 4.16 -6.81
C MET A 17 16.30 2.69 -6.70
N ALA A 18 16.04 2.02 -7.81
CA ALA A 18 15.76 0.59 -7.83
C ALA A 18 16.99 -0.22 -7.36
N GLU A 19 18.20 0.20 -7.69
CA GLU A 19 19.44 -0.41 -7.19
C GLU A 19 19.61 -0.22 -5.68
N VAL A 20 19.33 0.98 -5.15
CA VAL A 20 19.31 1.23 -3.70
C VAL A 20 18.35 0.29 -2.98
N LEU A 21 17.15 0.07 -3.53
CA LEU A 21 16.16 -0.85 -2.96
C LEU A 21 16.59 -2.33 -3.07
N ARG A 22 17.25 -2.71 -4.17
CA ARG A 22 17.80 -4.07 -4.35
C ARG A 22 18.90 -4.39 -3.36
N ASN A 23 19.70 -3.40 -2.96
CA ASN A 23 20.82 -3.57 -2.03
C ASN A 23 20.41 -3.54 -0.55
N LYS A 24 19.11 -3.44 -0.23
CA LYS A 24 18.63 -3.49 1.16
C LYS A 24 18.81 -4.87 1.78
N THR A 25 19.31 -4.89 3.02
CA THR A 25 19.40 -6.10 3.83
C THR A 25 18.01 -6.70 4.09
N GLY A 26 17.96 -7.99 4.45
CA GLY A 26 16.70 -8.64 4.80
C GLY A 26 15.94 -7.91 5.92
N VAL A 27 16.65 -7.42 6.93
CA VAL A 27 16.06 -6.66 8.05
C VAL A 27 15.48 -5.33 7.59
N GLU A 28 16.19 -4.58 6.76
CA GLU A 28 15.68 -3.32 6.21
C GLU A 28 14.44 -3.54 5.33
N ARG A 29 14.43 -4.60 4.51
CA ARG A 29 13.28 -4.96 3.66
C ARG A 29 12.06 -5.30 4.51
N LEU A 30 12.24 -6.06 5.60
CA LEU A 30 11.16 -6.37 6.54
C LEU A 30 10.66 -5.11 7.25
N ALA A 31 11.55 -4.22 7.68
CA ALA A 31 11.16 -2.95 8.31
C ALA A 31 10.34 -2.08 7.34
N ILE A 32 10.74 -2.00 6.06
CA ILE A 32 9.96 -1.32 5.03
C ILE A 32 8.57 -1.97 4.89
N ALA A 33 8.51 -3.29 4.72
CA ALA A 33 7.23 -4.00 4.55
C ALA A 33 6.29 -3.83 5.76
N ASP A 34 6.79 -3.96 7.00
CA ASP A 34 6.01 -3.75 8.22
C ASP A 34 5.50 -2.31 8.31
N SER A 35 6.34 -1.32 7.97
CA SER A 35 5.94 0.09 7.97
C SER A 35 4.81 0.37 6.97
N MET A 36 4.90 -0.20 5.76
CA MET A 36 3.88 -0.08 4.72
C MET A 36 2.57 -0.76 5.17
N TRP A 37 2.66 -1.97 5.71
CA TRP A 37 1.52 -2.72 6.23
C TRP A 37 0.77 -1.94 7.32
N ARG A 38 1.49 -1.42 8.33
CA ARG A 38 0.91 -0.61 9.41
C ARG A 38 0.29 0.69 8.88
N SER A 39 0.90 1.32 7.88
CA SER A 39 0.38 2.53 7.26
C SER A 39 -0.96 2.27 6.59
N VAL A 40 -1.02 1.26 5.71
CA VAL A 40 -2.24 0.88 5.00
C VAL A 40 -3.34 0.48 5.97
N ARG A 41 -3.02 -0.33 7.00
CA ARG A 41 -3.99 -0.72 8.04
C ARG A 41 -4.62 0.50 8.70
N ARG A 42 -3.81 1.48 9.12
CA ARG A 42 -4.30 2.71 9.76
C ARG A 42 -5.17 3.54 8.80
N MET A 43 -4.76 3.66 7.54
CA MET A 43 -5.54 4.39 6.53
C MET A 43 -6.90 3.74 6.29
N LEU A 44 -6.94 2.42 6.12
CA LEU A 44 -8.18 1.66 5.90
C LEU A 44 -9.12 1.78 7.10
N LEU A 45 -8.63 1.55 8.32
CA LEU A 45 -9.45 1.69 9.53
C LEU A 45 -10.06 3.09 9.65
N ARG A 46 -9.25 4.14 9.48
CA ARG A 46 -9.73 5.53 9.53
C ARG A 46 -10.76 5.82 8.46
N ARG A 47 -10.54 5.32 7.24
CA ARG A 47 -11.50 5.46 6.14
C ARG A 47 -12.81 4.75 6.45
N LEU A 48 -12.76 3.48 6.87
CA LEU A 48 -13.94 2.67 7.16
C LEU A 48 -14.79 3.28 8.28
N ARG A 49 -14.18 3.74 9.36
CA ARG A 49 -14.89 4.44 10.45
C ARG A 49 -15.62 5.69 9.97
N ARG A 50 -15.03 6.43 9.02
CA ARG A 50 -15.64 7.63 8.44
C ARG A 50 -16.76 7.29 7.45
N GLU A 51 -16.55 6.26 6.63
CA GLU A 51 -17.47 5.86 5.56
C GLU A 51 -18.68 5.07 6.10
N TYR A 52 -18.49 4.34 7.20
CA TYR A 52 -19.52 3.52 7.85
C TYR A 52 -19.61 3.83 9.35
N PRO A 53 -20.16 4.99 9.74
CA PRO A 53 -20.19 5.43 11.14
C PRO A 53 -21.04 4.54 12.06
N ALA A 54 -21.97 3.76 11.52
CA ALA A 54 -22.79 2.80 12.27
C ALA A 54 -22.10 1.45 12.49
N TRP A 55 -20.95 1.20 11.87
CA TRP A 55 -20.23 -0.05 12.07
C TRP A 55 -19.51 -0.05 13.41
N SER A 56 -19.51 -1.22 14.05
CA SER A 56 -18.67 -1.47 15.22
C SER A 56 -17.19 -1.48 14.83
N GLU A 57 -16.33 -1.30 15.84
CA GLU A 57 -14.87 -1.43 15.66
C GLU A 57 -14.47 -2.80 15.12
N GLU A 58 -15.19 -3.85 15.52
CA GLU A 58 -14.93 -5.20 15.06
C GLU A 58 -15.26 -5.38 13.58
N GLN A 59 -16.38 -4.80 13.10
CA GLN A 59 -16.76 -4.78 11.69
C GLN A 59 -15.69 -4.04 10.85
N CYS A 60 -15.22 -2.88 11.33
CA CYS A 60 -14.14 -2.14 10.68
C CYS A 60 -12.82 -2.93 10.65
N SER A 61 -12.48 -3.62 11.75
CA SER A 61 -11.27 -4.42 11.85
C SER A 61 -11.29 -5.63 10.91
N ARG A 62 -12.41 -6.36 10.87
CA ARG A 62 -12.61 -7.52 9.99
C ARG A 62 -12.54 -7.13 8.51
N GLU A 63 -13.22 -6.05 8.12
CA GLU A 63 -13.15 -5.56 6.74
C GLU A 63 -11.76 -5.04 6.38
N THR A 64 -11.05 -4.41 7.32
CA THR A 64 -9.64 -4.04 7.11
C THR A 64 -8.78 -5.27 6.84
N ALA A 65 -8.90 -6.32 7.67
CA ALA A 65 -8.15 -7.55 7.49
C ALA A 65 -8.45 -8.21 6.14
N ARG A 66 -9.72 -8.31 5.76
CA ARG A 66 -10.17 -8.81 4.46
C ARG A 66 -9.53 -8.04 3.29
N ARG A 67 -9.51 -6.70 3.35
CA ARG A 67 -8.91 -5.88 2.27
C ARG A 67 -7.40 -6.04 2.20
N MET A 68 -6.72 -6.09 3.34
CA MET A 68 -5.27 -6.23 3.39
C MET A 68 -4.78 -7.62 2.95
N SER A 69 -5.60 -8.66 3.15
CA SER A 69 -5.30 -10.03 2.70
C SER A 69 -5.80 -10.32 1.28
N HIS A 70 -6.36 -9.33 0.59
CA HIS A 70 -7.04 -9.51 -0.70
C HIS A 70 -8.15 -10.58 -0.67
N GLY A 71 -8.84 -10.73 0.47
CA GLY A 71 -9.96 -11.65 0.66
C GLY A 71 -9.57 -13.06 1.10
N ALA A 72 -8.31 -13.30 1.46
CA ALA A 72 -7.83 -14.60 1.95
C ALA A 72 -8.24 -14.92 3.39
N VAL A 73 -8.89 -13.97 4.10
CA VAL A 73 -9.38 -14.13 5.49
C VAL A 73 -10.86 -13.78 5.58
#